data_AF-A0A1E7GML7-F1
#
_entry.id   AF-A0A1E7GML7-F1
#
_cell.length_a   1.000
_cell.length_b   1.000
_cell.length_c   1.000
_cell.angle_alpha   90.00
_cell.angle_beta   90.00
_cell.angle_gamma   90.00
#
_symmetry.space_group_name_H-M   'P 1'
#
loop_
_entity.id
_entity.type
_entity.pdbx_description
1 polymer ?
#
loop_
_entity_poly.entity_id
_entity_poly.type
_entity_poly.pdbx_seq_one_letter_code
_entity_poly.pdbx_strand_id
1 'polypeptide(L)'
;MNSVRVIAQAPDRMPGEVVAGFFFEDQRPVDGAAALLDWRLNGLLSRLLLEGSATGRLGEYILVQNNGKLQTPWILFAGGGSLQNLAPFTYGGLVGSVIDDCRRAGFHQVSLCLTKPAGVSADWVELLAGELTFGADDMEIVLTLQTRVGA
;
A
#
# COMPACT_ATOMS: atom_id res chain seq x y z
N MET A 1 14.75 -5.02 -15.31
CA MET A 1 13.90 -4.20 -16.22
C MET A 1 13.07 -3.31 -15.31
N ASN A 2 13.49 -2.07 -15.10
CA ASN A 2 12.81 -1.16 -14.17
C ASN A 2 11.52 -0.70 -14.83
N SER A 3 10.37 -1.02 -14.25
CA SER A 3 9.10 -0.56 -14.79
C SER A 3 8.17 -0.17 -13.66
N VAL A 4 7.66 1.05 -13.73
CA VAL A 4 6.53 1.51 -12.94
C VAL A 4 5.32 1.53 -13.85
N ARG A 5 4.23 0.87 -13.44
CA ARG A 5 2.96 0.90 -14.18
C ARG A 5 1.78 1.12 -13.27
N VAL A 6 0.78 1.82 -13.76
CA VAL A 6 -0.50 2.00 -13.08
C VAL A 6 -1.52 1.07 -13.73
N ILE A 7 -2.25 0.29 -12.92
CA ILE A 7 -3.31 -0.60 -13.38
C ILE A 7 -4.57 -0.38 -12.54
N ALA A 8 -5.73 -0.74 -13.09
CA ALA A 8 -7.00 -0.74 -12.38
C ALA A 8 -7.33 -2.16 -11.92
N GLN A 9 -6.84 -2.55 -10.73
CA GLN A 9 -6.98 -3.90 -10.22
C GLN A 9 -7.33 -3.90 -8.72
N ALA A 10 -8.17 -4.84 -8.29
CA ALA A 10 -8.49 -5.01 -6.87
C ALA A 10 -7.22 -5.44 -6.08
N PRO A 11 -7.06 -5.00 -4.82
CA PRO A 11 -5.86 -5.29 -4.02
C PRO A 11 -5.53 -6.78 -3.90
N ASP A 12 -6.53 -7.65 -3.79
CA ASP A 12 -6.36 -9.11 -3.70
C ASP A 12 -5.93 -9.78 -5.01
N ARG A 13 -6.00 -9.06 -6.13
CA ARG A 13 -5.64 -9.51 -7.47
C ARG A 13 -4.41 -8.79 -8.04
N MET A 14 -3.73 -8.01 -7.22
CA MET A 14 -2.50 -7.36 -7.65
C MET A 14 -1.42 -8.42 -7.97
N PRO A 15 -0.60 -8.24 -9.00
CA PRO A 15 0.53 -9.11 -9.29
C PRO A 15 1.70 -8.83 -8.33
N GLY A 16 2.75 -9.66 -8.35
CA GLY A 16 3.96 -9.40 -7.58
C GLY A 16 4.28 -10.42 -6.50
N GLU A 17 5.42 -10.19 -5.86
CA GLU A 17 5.90 -10.93 -4.69
C GLU A 17 5.22 -10.43 -3.42
N VAL A 18 4.89 -9.14 -3.37
CA VAL A 18 4.19 -8.52 -2.25
C VAL A 18 3.18 -7.49 -2.73
N VAL A 19 2.01 -7.48 -2.10
CA VAL A 19 1.03 -6.40 -2.22
C VAL A 19 1.01 -5.59 -0.93
N ALA A 20 1.18 -4.28 -1.06
CA ALA A 20 1.20 -3.35 0.06
C ALA A 20 -0.07 -2.49 0.12
N GLY A 21 -0.60 -2.30 1.32
CA GLY A 21 -1.69 -1.37 1.60
C GLY A 21 -1.39 -0.53 2.83
N PHE A 22 -1.78 0.74 2.81
CA PHE A 22 -1.59 1.65 3.95
C PHE A 22 -2.70 1.53 4.98
N PHE A 23 -2.33 1.62 6.25
CA PHE A 23 -3.25 1.81 7.37
C PHE A 23 -2.74 2.97 8.25
N PHE A 24 -3.66 3.73 8.85
CA PHE A 24 -3.35 5.01 9.49
C PHE A 24 -3.73 5.02 10.96
N GLU A 25 -3.13 5.89 11.76
CA GLU A 25 -3.38 5.99 13.21
C GLU A 25 -4.83 6.38 13.54
N ASP A 26 -5.39 7.27 12.73
CA ASP A 26 -6.65 7.98 12.95
C ASP A 26 -7.79 7.50 12.04
N GLN A 27 -7.60 6.43 11.28
CA GLN A 27 -8.63 5.83 10.44
C GLN A 27 -9.20 4.56 11.09
N ARG A 28 -10.40 4.67 11.67
CA ARG A 28 -11.13 3.55 12.27
C ARG A 28 -12.61 3.59 11.85
N PRO A 29 -13.20 2.48 11.36
CA PRO A 29 -12.55 1.19 11.03
C PRO A 29 -11.50 1.34 9.91
N VAL A 30 -10.68 0.31 9.70
CA VAL A 30 -9.77 0.26 8.54
C VAL A 30 -10.62 0.37 7.27
N ASP A 31 -10.14 1.11 6.27
CA ASP A 31 -10.83 1.34 5.00
C ASP A 31 -9.89 1.10 3.81
N GLY A 32 -10.44 1.12 2.59
CA GLY A 32 -9.70 1.04 1.34
C GLY A 32 -8.98 -0.30 1.15
N ALA A 33 -7.76 -0.23 0.62
CA ALA A 33 -6.98 -1.42 0.29
C ALA A 33 -6.67 -2.28 1.51
N ALA A 34 -6.28 -1.65 2.63
CA ALA A 34 -5.97 -2.37 3.86
C ALA A 34 -7.19 -3.14 4.39
N ALA A 35 -8.41 -2.59 4.27
CA ALA A 35 -9.63 -3.28 4.68
C ALA A 35 -9.90 -4.54 3.85
N LEU A 36 -9.74 -4.45 2.53
CA LEU A 36 -9.94 -5.60 1.65
C LEU A 36 -8.90 -6.70 1.89
N LEU A 37 -7.63 -6.32 2.02
CA LEU A 37 -6.54 -7.25 2.33
C LEU A 37 -6.75 -7.90 3.71
N ASP A 38 -7.15 -7.12 4.71
CA ASP A 38 -7.47 -7.62 6.04
C ASP A 38 -8.64 -8.62 6.01
N TRP A 39 -9.68 -8.32 5.23
CA TRP A 39 -10.80 -9.25 5.06
C TRP A 39 -10.35 -10.58 4.45
N ARG A 40 -9.46 -10.56 3.45
CA ARG A 40 -8.85 -11.79 2.91
C ARG A 40 -8.05 -12.53 3.98
N LEU A 41 -7.40 -11.82 4.90
CA LEU A 41 -6.69 -12.38 6.05
C LEU A 41 -7.56 -12.68 7.28
N ASN A 42 -8.89 -12.72 7.12
CA ASN A 42 -9.86 -13.00 8.19
C ASN A 42 -9.79 -12.02 9.37
N GLY A 43 -9.44 -10.76 9.14
CA GLY A 43 -9.40 -9.72 10.17
C GLY A 43 -8.12 -9.73 11.01
N LEU A 44 -7.00 -10.23 10.47
CA LEU A 44 -5.71 -10.24 11.17
C LEU A 44 -5.25 -8.83 11.58
N LEU A 45 -5.26 -7.87 10.65
CA LEU A 45 -4.89 -6.48 10.95
C LEU A 45 -5.87 -5.89 11.96
N SER A 46 -7.18 -6.10 11.77
CA SER A 46 -8.19 -5.64 12.72
C SER A 46 -7.94 -6.17 14.14
N ARG A 47 -7.57 -7.45 14.30
CA ARG A 47 -7.20 -8.01 15.61
C ARG A 47 -5.96 -7.35 16.19
N LEU A 48 -4.89 -7.19 15.40
CA LEU A 48 -3.67 -6.53 15.86
C LEU A 48 -3.93 -5.09 16.32
N LEU A 49 -4.80 -4.36 15.62
CA LEU A 49 -5.23 -3.01 16.01
C LEU A 49 -6.04 -3.00 17.30
N LEU A 50 -6.97 -3.94 17.47
CA LEU A 50 -7.79 -4.05 18.70
C LEU A 50 -6.96 -4.45 19.92
N GLU A 51 -5.94 -5.29 19.72
CA GLU A 51 -5.00 -5.74 20.76
C GLU A 51 -3.93 -4.68 21.07
N GLY A 52 -3.84 -3.60 20.30
CA GLY A 52 -2.80 -2.58 20.43
C GLY A 52 -1.41 -3.04 19.99
N SER A 53 -1.31 -4.20 19.33
CA SER A 53 -0.07 -4.73 18.74
C SER A 53 0.28 -4.03 17.42
N ALA A 54 -0.70 -3.36 16.82
CA ALA A 54 -0.52 -2.47 15.68
C ALA A 54 -1.18 -1.11 15.93
N THR A 55 -0.63 -0.05 15.35
CA THR A 55 -1.12 1.33 15.57
C THR A 55 -1.38 2.12 14.30
N GLY A 56 -0.61 1.89 13.23
CA GLY A 56 -0.65 2.65 11.98
C GLY A 56 0.40 3.75 11.91
N ARG A 57 1.40 3.73 12.80
CA ARG A 57 2.46 4.74 12.87
C ARG A 57 3.36 4.69 11.63
N LEU A 58 3.93 5.82 11.27
CA LEU A 58 4.91 5.88 10.20
C LEU A 58 6.09 4.94 10.48
N GLY A 59 6.45 4.11 9.48
CA GLY A 59 7.53 3.12 9.59
C GLY A 59 7.12 1.81 10.29
N GLU A 60 5.86 1.66 10.65
CA GLU A 60 5.31 0.40 11.15
C GLU A 60 5.01 -0.54 9.98
N TYR A 61 5.47 -1.79 10.06
CA TYR A 61 5.25 -2.79 9.02
C TYR A 61 4.73 -4.10 9.60
N ILE A 62 3.69 -4.64 8.96
CA ILE A 62 3.16 -5.97 9.26
C ILE A 62 3.20 -6.77 7.97
N LEU A 63 4.16 -7.69 7.89
CA LEU A 63 4.33 -8.59 6.75
C LEU A 63 3.67 -9.95 7.06
N VAL A 64 2.75 -10.37 6.21
CA VAL A 64 1.95 -11.59 6.41
C VAL A 64 2.03 -12.48 5.17
N GLN A 65 2.24 -13.78 5.39
CA GLN A 65 2.18 -14.76 4.31
C GLN A 65 0.73 -14.95 3.86
N ASN A 66 0.52 -15.00 2.55
CA ASN A 66 -0.78 -15.25 1.96
C ASN A 66 -1.38 -16.59 2.43
N ASN A 67 -2.68 -16.59 2.70
CA ASN A 67 -3.46 -17.76 3.09
C ASN A 67 -4.19 -18.45 1.91
N GLY A 68 -3.75 -18.17 0.68
CA GLY A 68 -4.31 -18.71 -0.57
C GLY A 68 -5.46 -17.89 -1.16
N LYS A 69 -5.79 -16.72 -0.59
CA LYS A 69 -6.89 -15.85 -1.07
C LYS A 69 -6.42 -14.65 -1.91
N LEU A 70 -5.11 -14.45 -2.04
CA LEU A 70 -4.51 -13.39 -2.84
C LEU A 70 -3.67 -13.98 -3.98
N GLN A 71 -3.41 -13.17 -5.00
CA GLN A 71 -2.51 -13.54 -6.10
C GLN A 71 -1.03 -13.46 -5.73
N THR A 72 -0.65 -12.57 -4.80
CA THR A 72 0.74 -12.43 -4.32
C THR A 72 1.04 -13.38 -3.15
N PRO A 73 2.29 -13.83 -2.96
CA PRO A 73 2.66 -14.66 -1.82
C PRO A 73 2.72 -13.88 -0.49
N TRP A 74 2.97 -12.57 -0.53
CA TRP A 74 3.05 -11.72 0.66
C TRP A 74 2.08 -10.54 0.63
N ILE A 75 1.68 -10.13 1.83
CA ILE A 75 0.89 -8.92 2.09
C ILE A 75 1.67 -8.06 3.07
N LEU A 76 1.84 -6.78 2.74
CA LEU A 76 2.46 -5.79 3.61
C LEU A 76 1.41 -4.75 4.02
N PHE A 77 1.12 -4.64 5.30
CA PHE A 77 0.46 -3.46 5.83
C PHE A 77 1.52 -2.45 6.27
N ALA A 78 1.51 -1.27 5.67
CA ALA A 78 2.43 -0.19 5.97
C ALA A 78 1.70 0.92 6.75
N GLY A 79 2.24 1.29 7.91
CA GLY A 79 1.72 2.38 8.71
C GLY A 79 1.99 3.73 8.05
N GLY A 80 0.93 4.47 7.76
CA GLY A 80 0.98 5.75 7.07
C GLY A 80 1.01 6.98 7.98
N GLY A 81 1.02 6.78 9.30
CA GLY A 81 0.92 7.85 10.30
C GLY A 81 -0.50 8.41 10.39
N SER A 82 -0.62 9.72 10.66
CA SER A 82 -1.93 10.40 10.70
C SER A 82 -2.38 10.79 9.30
N LEU A 83 -3.52 10.23 8.86
CA LEU A 83 -4.14 10.54 7.59
C LEU A 83 -4.61 11.99 7.52
N GLN A 84 -5.13 12.55 8.61
CA GLN A 84 -5.57 13.95 8.67
C GLN A 84 -4.44 14.95 8.44
N ASN A 85 -3.21 14.59 8.81
CA ASN A 85 -2.01 15.40 8.63
C ASN A 85 -1.23 15.06 7.36
N LEU A 86 -1.72 14.10 6.55
CA LEU A 86 -1.01 13.60 5.39
C LEU A 86 -1.31 14.47 4.15
N ALA A 87 -0.36 15.36 3.83
CA ALA A 87 -0.42 16.17 2.62
C ALA A 87 -0.03 15.36 1.37
N PRO A 88 -0.51 15.76 0.16
CA PRO A 88 -0.15 15.08 -1.09
C PRO A 88 1.35 14.90 -1.34
N PHE A 89 2.15 15.93 -1.03
CA PHE A 89 3.62 15.88 -1.17
C PHE A 89 4.23 14.82 -0.23
N THR A 90 3.76 14.77 1.02
CA THR A 90 4.20 13.78 2.00
C THR A 90 3.77 12.36 1.63
N TYR A 91 2.62 12.20 0.97
CA TYR A 91 2.14 10.91 0.49
C TYR A 91 3.08 10.29 -0.55
N GLY A 92 3.62 11.09 -1.47
CA GLY A 92 4.65 10.63 -2.42
C GLY A 92 5.91 10.13 -1.72
N GLY A 93 6.39 10.87 -0.72
CA GLY A 93 7.52 10.46 0.12
C GLY A 93 7.27 9.16 0.89
N LEU A 94 6.06 9.00 1.44
CA LEU A 94 5.61 7.76 2.10
C LEU A 94 5.60 6.56 1.13
N VAL A 95 5.09 6.75 -0.09
CA VAL A 95 5.12 5.69 -1.12
C VAL A 95 6.55 5.32 -1.47
N GLY A 96 7.42 6.31 -1.68
CA GLY A 96 8.84 6.11 -1.95
C GLY A 96 9.56 5.34 -0.83
N SER A 97 9.28 5.67 0.43
CA SER A 97 9.91 4.97 1.56
C SER A 97 9.50 3.50 1.66
N VAL A 98 8.21 3.19 1.43
CA VAL A 98 7.75 1.78 1.42
C VAL A 98 8.38 1.00 0.27
N ILE A 99 8.52 1.61 -0.91
CA ILE A 99 9.21 0.98 -2.05
C ILE A 99 10.67 0.68 -1.71
N ASP A 100 11.38 1.64 -1.09
CA ASP A 100 12.77 1.42 -0.70
C ASP A 100 12.92 0.34 0.39
N ASP A 101 12.02 0.32 1.37
CA ASP A 101 12.02 -0.72 2.40
C ASP A 101 11.70 -2.11 1.82
N CYS A 102 10.76 -2.20 0.86
CA CYS A 102 10.51 -3.44 0.13
C CYS A 102 11.74 -3.90 -0.68
N ARG A 103 12.43 -2.98 -1.34
CA ARG A 103 13.68 -3.29 -2.05
C ARG A 103 14.74 -3.82 -1.10
N ARG A 104 14.94 -3.14 0.04
CA ARG A 104 15.91 -3.56 1.07
C ARG A 104 15.57 -4.90 1.69
N ALA A 105 14.28 -5.26 1.73
CA ALA A 105 13.81 -6.59 2.12
C ALA A 105 14.02 -7.67 1.05
N GLY A 106 14.48 -7.30 -0.15
CA GLY A 106 14.78 -8.22 -1.24
C GLY A 106 13.62 -8.47 -2.22
N PHE A 107 12.56 -7.67 -2.17
CA PHE A 107 11.48 -7.76 -3.15
C PHE A 107 11.88 -7.08 -4.47
N HIS A 108 11.64 -7.77 -5.58
CA HIS A 108 11.88 -7.29 -6.93
C HIS A 108 10.60 -6.95 -7.69
N GLN A 109 9.44 -7.47 -7.25
CA GLN A 109 8.15 -7.14 -7.86
C GLN A 109 7.12 -6.77 -6.78
N VAL A 110 6.80 -5.48 -6.69
CA VAL A 110 5.95 -4.94 -5.63
C VAL A 110 4.72 -4.26 -6.21
N SER A 111 3.59 -4.58 -5.62
CA SER A 111 2.33 -3.87 -5.86
C SER A 111 1.99 -2.95 -4.70
N LEU A 112 1.69 -1.68 -4.97
CA LEU A 112 1.18 -0.76 -3.96
C LEU A 112 -0.26 -0.34 -4.28
N CYS A 113 -1.12 -0.48 -3.28
CA CYS A 113 -2.50 -0.04 -3.35
C CYS A 113 -2.64 1.33 -2.68
N LEU A 114 -2.79 2.36 -3.50
CA LEU A 114 -2.78 3.74 -3.09
C LEU A 114 -4.21 4.25 -2.83
N THR A 115 -4.34 5.09 -1.82
CA THR A 115 -5.55 5.88 -1.56
C THR A 115 -5.33 7.26 -2.15
N LYS A 116 -6.26 7.73 -3.00
CA LYS A 116 -6.18 9.08 -3.56
C LYS A 116 -6.27 10.12 -2.44
N PRO A 117 -5.24 10.98 -2.22
CA PRO A 117 -5.33 12.07 -1.26
C PRO A 117 -6.44 13.07 -1.64
N ALA A 118 -6.99 13.79 -0.66
CA ALA A 118 -7.95 14.85 -0.96
C ALA A 118 -7.27 15.99 -1.75
N GLY A 119 -7.97 16.55 -2.73
CA GLY A 119 -7.52 17.75 -3.46
C GLY A 119 -6.43 17.53 -4.51
N VAL A 120 -6.03 16.29 -4.82
CA VAL A 120 -5.11 16.02 -5.94
C VAL A 120 -5.83 15.84 -7.27
N SER A 121 -5.13 16.14 -8.37
CA SER A 121 -5.63 15.99 -9.74
C SER A 121 -5.99 14.54 -10.08
N ALA A 122 -6.70 14.34 -11.20
CA ALA A 122 -6.98 12.99 -11.71
C ALA A 122 -5.69 12.23 -12.03
N ASP A 123 -4.71 12.92 -12.62
CA ASP A 123 -3.47 12.34 -13.15
C ASP A 123 -2.35 12.21 -12.10
N TRP A 124 -2.67 12.36 -10.82
CA TRP A 124 -1.68 12.39 -9.74
C TRP A 124 -0.90 11.06 -9.62
N VAL A 125 -1.55 9.92 -9.88
CA VAL A 125 -0.86 8.63 -9.80
C VAL A 125 0.09 8.43 -10.98
N GLU A 126 -0.23 8.96 -12.15
CA GLU A 126 0.63 8.94 -13.32
C GLU A 126 1.87 9.82 -13.10
N LEU A 127 1.69 11.00 -12.47
CA LEU A 127 2.80 11.86 -12.05
C LEU A 127 3.71 11.14 -11.03
N LEU A 128 3.11 10.54 -9.99
CA LEU A 128 3.83 9.74 -9.00
C LEU A 128 4.58 8.57 -9.65
N ALA A 129 3.96 7.87 -10.60
CA ALA A 129 4.60 6.78 -11.33
C ALA A 129 5.81 7.27 -12.14
N GLY A 130 5.71 8.45 -12.76
CA GLY A 130 6.82 9.12 -13.44
C GLY A 130 7.98 9.42 -12.49
N GLU A 131 7.69 9.97 -11.31
CA GLU A 131 8.69 10.25 -10.27
C GLU A 131 9.39 8.99 -9.78
N LEU A 132 8.63 7.93 -9.48
CA LEU A 132 9.16 6.65 -9.01
C LEU A 132 10.02 5.93 -10.05
N THR A 133 9.78 6.17 -11.34
CA THR A 133 10.54 5.54 -12.43
C THR A 133 12.02 5.91 -12.37
N PHE A 134 12.34 7.13 -11.95
CA PHE A 134 13.74 7.59 -11.80
C PHE A 134 14.50 6.89 -10.67
N GLY A 135 13.80 6.22 -9.74
CA GLY A 135 14.39 5.50 -8.62
C GLY A 135 14.07 4.01 -8.58
N ALA A 136 13.51 3.44 -9.65
CA ALA A 136 13.00 2.06 -9.69
C ALA A 136 14.09 0.98 -9.92
N ASP A 137 15.32 1.20 -9.43
CA ASP A 137 16.49 0.32 -9.65
C ASP A 137 16.20 -1.17 -9.40
N ASP A 138 16.28 -1.96 -10.47
CA ASP A 138 16.05 -3.40 -10.55
C ASP A 138 14.74 -3.91 -9.90
N MET A 139 13.72 -3.06 -9.94
CA MET A 139 12.43 -3.31 -9.29
C MET A 139 11.27 -3.02 -10.24
N GLU A 140 10.32 -3.96 -10.29
CA GLU A 140 9.03 -3.76 -10.91
C GLU A 140 8.03 -3.24 -9.87
N ILE A 141 7.42 -2.10 -10.18
CA ILE A 141 6.47 -1.42 -9.29
C ILE A 141 5.12 -1.33 -10.00
N VAL A 142 4.09 -1.86 -9.37
CA VAL A 142 2.72 -1.83 -9.89
C VAL A 142 1.85 -1.03 -8.94
N LEU A 143 1.27 0.05 -9.42
CA LEU A 143 0.41 0.92 -8.62
C LEU A 143 -1.05 0.68 -9.02
N THR A 144 -1.94 0.73 -8.03
CA THR A 144 -3.38 0.88 -8.27
C THR A 144 -3.92 1.98 -7.38
N LEU A 145 -4.82 2.80 -7.91
CA LEU A 145 -5.64 3.69 -7.10
C LEU A 145 -6.91 2.96 -6.68
N GLN A 146 -7.27 3.08 -5.41
CA GLN A 146 -8.60 2.68 -4.96
C GLN A 146 -9.50 3.91 -4.89
N THR A 147 -10.54 3.96 -5.72
CA THR A 147 -11.77 4.67 -5.36
C THR A 147 -12.41 3.91 -4.20
N ARG A 148 -12.83 4.60 -3.12
CA ARG A 148 -13.42 3.98 -1.92
C ARG A 148 -14.21 2.72 -2.26
N VAL A 149 -13.85 1.60 -1.63
CA VAL A 149 -14.63 0.36 -1.73
C VAL A 149 -15.76 0.47 -0.72
N GLY A 150 -16.89 1.00 -1.14
CA GLY A 150 -18.09 1.10 -0.31
C GLY A 150 -19.06 2.17 -0.81
N ALA A 151 -20.12 1.72 -1.47
CA ALA A 151 -21.43 2.35 -1.36
C ALA A 151 -22.11 1.85 -0.08
#